data_AF-A0A2D7QPJ4-F1
#
_entry.id   AF-A0A2D7QPJ4-F1
#
_cell.length_a   1.000
_cell.length_b   1.000
_cell.length_c   1.000
_cell.angle_alpha   90.00
_cell.angle_beta   90.00
_cell.angle_gamma   90.00
#
_symmetry.space_group_name_H-M   'P 1'
#
loop_
_entity.id
_entity.type
_entity.pdbx_description
1 polymer ?
#
loop_
_entity_poly.entity_id
_entity_poly.type
_entity_poly.pdbx_seq_one_letter_code
_entity_poly.pdbx_strand_id
1 'polypeptide(L)'
;ATLLWYDYLVTQDPTAKERALQIVQNIVKVSGSEGLISESGCHLLKWELPFYQGGLLPAMDQLRLHNQELMENQSDDGSWGFQPDPEKIQELGRAGQSVLGTEAVNAYKLLKYARIANDQSSLSAGLNALAFMEQFNIPRGAQSRECPIHHPDILAAAYAVGAGVEAYLITQEEAFLEQASYWAKSGLPFLYFWYLPDRPAMQFASIPVLGTSFHTRPWFGVPAQWCGLVYAYFLQHLAPHTDPFWQQVAEGILVSAMRQQWTEGELKGTYPDFLENFCLDRKGPYLNPENILVNMFALRNLDPDISTGVAHYQSHRVHVSSGARVEDVSTDSSFGIGFRLRYVQFETSYTVVAGLNKCPEGLRIVNGEEVQPVENLDELSPTQSGWLYRPVDGLVFIRYYHPASIADLELVMESTNSSGTFSSLINSDGKPEEE
;
A
#
# COMPACT_ATOMS: atom_id res chain seq x y z
N ALA A 1 1.60 12.38 -8.59
CA ALA A 1 2.82 12.08 -9.37
C ALA A 1 2.94 10.58 -9.62
N THR A 2 2.83 9.74 -8.58
CA THR A 2 2.94 8.27 -8.65
C THR A 2 2.14 7.65 -9.80
N LEU A 3 0.84 7.95 -9.92
CA LEU A 3 0.01 7.36 -10.98
C LEU A 3 0.35 7.82 -12.39
N LEU A 4 0.88 9.04 -12.58
CA LEU A 4 1.38 9.50 -13.88
C LEU A 4 2.69 8.79 -14.23
N TRP A 5 3.55 8.57 -13.23
CA TRP A 5 4.74 7.75 -13.40
C TRP A 5 4.36 6.32 -13.78
N TYR A 6 3.38 5.74 -13.08
CA TYR A 6 2.91 4.38 -13.34
C TYR A 6 2.22 4.25 -14.71
N ASP A 7 1.42 5.24 -15.11
CA ASP A 7 0.88 5.34 -16.46
C ASP A 7 1.99 5.37 -17.51
N TYR A 8 3.07 6.14 -17.29
CA TYR A 8 4.27 6.09 -18.12
C TYR A 8 4.91 4.69 -18.14
N LEU A 9 5.12 4.05 -16.98
CA LEU A 9 5.72 2.72 -16.93
C LEU A 9 4.94 1.70 -17.77
N VAL A 10 3.61 1.81 -17.80
CA VAL A 10 2.70 0.91 -18.52
C VAL A 10 2.56 1.26 -20.00
N THR A 11 2.41 2.55 -20.33
CA THR A 11 2.06 3.01 -21.69
C THR A 11 3.26 3.50 -22.50
N GLN A 12 4.36 3.81 -21.82
CA GLN A 12 5.54 4.49 -22.38
C GLN A 12 5.23 5.88 -22.96
N ASP A 13 4.14 6.54 -22.51
CA ASP A 13 3.82 7.91 -22.93
C ASP A 13 4.82 8.92 -22.32
N PRO A 14 5.66 9.59 -23.14
CA PRO A 14 6.61 10.58 -22.63
C PRO A 14 5.93 11.78 -21.97
N THR A 15 4.69 12.09 -22.33
CA THR A 15 3.91 13.19 -21.74
C THR A 15 3.59 12.92 -20.27
N ALA A 16 3.19 11.68 -19.96
CA ALA A 16 2.94 11.23 -18.59
C ALA A 16 4.22 11.29 -17.75
N LYS A 17 5.35 10.87 -18.33
CA LYS A 17 6.69 10.95 -17.70
C LYS A 17 7.08 12.40 -17.38
N GLU A 18 7.05 13.28 -18.38
CA GLU A 18 7.41 14.68 -18.24
C GLU A 18 6.56 15.36 -17.15
N ARG A 19 5.26 15.09 -17.16
CA ARG A 19 4.35 15.65 -16.15
C ARG A 19 4.62 15.11 -14.76
N ALA A 20 4.89 13.81 -14.61
CA ALA A 20 5.26 13.21 -13.34
C ALA A 20 6.53 13.84 -12.77
N LEU A 21 7.59 13.95 -13.58
CA LEU A 21 8.87 14.56 -13.20
C LEU A 21 8.73 16.03 -12.82
N GLN A 22 7.93 16.79 -13.58
CA GLN A 22 7.67 18.20 -13.26
C GLN A 22 6.97 18.36 -11.90
N ILE A 23 6.03 17.48 -11.58
CA ILE A 23 5.34 17.49 -10.28
C ILE A 23 6.34 17.15 -9.15
N VAL A 24 7.17 16.12 -9.33
CA VAL A 24 8.20 15.73 -8.35
C VAL A 24 9.16 16.90 -8.07
N GLN A 25 9.69 17.53 -9.13
CA GLN A 25 10.57 18.70 -9.00
C GLN A 25 9.91 19.85 -8.25
N ASN A 26 8.63 20.11 -8.51
CA ASN A 26 7.88 21.16 -7.81
C ASN A 26 7.66 20.82 -6.33
N ILE A 27 7.37 19.56 -6.00
CA ILE A 27 7.22 19.11 -4.60
C ILE A 27 8.54 19.32 -3.86
N VAL A 28 9.65 18.81 -4.40
CA VAL A 28 10.98 18.93 -3.79
C VAL A 28 11.39 20.39 -3.62
N LYS A 29 11.10 21.24 -4.62
CA LYS A 29 11.39 22.67 -4.55
C LYS A 29 10.61 23.40 -3.45
N VAL A 30 9.36 23.02 -3.20
CA VAL A 30 8.46 23.72 -2.26
C VAL A 30 8.60 23.18 -0.84
N SER A 31 8.71 21.86 -0.70
CA SER A 31 8.57 21.16 0.58
C SER A 31 9.73 20.21 0.89
N GLY A 32 10.83 20.25 0.12
CA GLY A 32 11.91 19.29 0.26
C GLY A 32 11.51 17.87 -0.17
N SER A 33 12.46 16.93 -0.04
CA SER A 33 12.23 15.51 -0.39
C SER A 33 11.21 14.84 0.54
N GLU A 34 11.03 15.36 1.75
CA GLU A 34 9.97 14.98 2.68
C GLU A 34 8.56 15.20 2.11
N GLY A 35 8.37 16.16 1.20
CA GLY A 35 7.09 16.37 0.54
C GLY A 35 6.64 15.18 -0.33
N LEU A 36 7.55 14.26 -0.70
CA LEU A 36 7.26 13.13 -1.57
C LEU A 36 6.42 12.03 -0.90
N ILE A 37 6.30 12.04 0.43
CA ILE A 37 5.43 11.11 1.18
C ILE A 37 4.03 11.68 1.47
N SER A 38 3.67 12.81 0.85
CA SER A 38 2.38 13.47 1.13
C SER A 38 1.20 12.61 0.68
N GLU A 39 0.27 12.35 1.61
CA GLU A 39 -1.01 11.69 1.33
C GLU A 39 -2.08 12.67 0.76
N SER A 40 -1.72 13.93 0.51
CA SER A 40 -2.69 14.98 0.16
C SER A 40 -3.45 14.65 -1.11
N GLY A 41 -4.79 14.66 -1.04
CA GLY A 41 -5.65 14.37 -2.19
C GLY A 41 -5.65 12.90 -2.63
N CYS A 42 -5.08 12.01 -1.81
CA CYS A 42 -5.04 10.57 -2.05
C CYS A 42 -5.77 9.81 -0.93
N HIS A 43 -6.54 8.79 -1.29
CA HIS A 43 -7.16 7.88 -0.31
C HIS A 43 -6.34 6.60 -0.13
N LEU A 44 -5.74 6.09 -1.21
CA LEU A 44 -5.05 4.82 -1.25
C LEU A 44 -3.53 4.98 -1.20
N LEU A 45 -2.99 5.76 -2.12
CA LEU A 45 -1.55 6.02 -2.16
C LEU A 45 -1.14 6.89 -0.97
N LYS A 46 0.00 6.53 -0.38
CA LYS A 46 0.56 7.16 0.81
C LYS A 46 1.98 7.62 0.51
N TRP A 47 2.92 6.68 0.50
CA TRP A 47 4.36 6.94 0.54
C TRP A 47 5.15 6.16 -0.50
N GLU A 48 4.49 5.79 -1.60
CA GLU A 48 5.09 4.96 -2.65
C GLU A 48 6.02 5.77 -3.57
N LEU A 49 5.80 7.09 -3.71
CA LEU A 49 6.54 7.93 -4.67
C LEU A 49 8.08 7.88 -4.52
N PRO A 50 8.67 7.91 -3.31
CA PRO A 50 10.12 7.80 -3.14
C PRO A 50 10.72 6.49 -3.66
N PHE A 51 9.93 5.41 -3.69
CA PHE A 51 10.36 4.11 -4.24
C PHE A 51 10.46 4.11 -5.77
N TYR A 52 9.84 5.10 -6.43
CA TYR A 52 9.89 5.29 -7.87
C TYR A 52 10.80 6.42 -8.32
N GLN A 53 11.01 7.46 -7.51
CA GLN A 53 11.62 8.73 -7.94
C GLN A 53 12.81 9.20 -7.09
N GLY A 54 13.17 8.48 -6.02
CA GLY A 54 14.25 8.87 -5.13
C GLY A 54 13.80 9.74 -3.97
N GLY A 55 14.75 10.26 -3.18
CA GLY A 55 14.45 10.90 -1.89
C GLY A 55 14.08 9.90 -0.79
N LEU A 56 14.50 8.65 -0.93
CA LEU A 56 14.10 7.54 -0.05
C LEU A 56 14.60 7.70 1.39
N LEU A 57 15.82 8.22 1.59
CA LEU A 57 16.37 8.47 2.93
C LEU A 57 15.53 9.45 3.76
N PRO A 58 15.34 10.71 3.31
CA PRO A 58 14.53 11.67 4.05
C PRO A 58 13.08 11.22 4.17
N ALA A 59 12.54 10.52 3.17
CA ALA A 59 11.22 9.89 3.27
C ALA A 59 11.16 8.89 4.42
N MET A 60 12.10 7.95 4.51
CA MET A 60 12.13 6.96 5.60
C MET A 60 12.33 7.59 6.98
N ASP A 61 13.09 8.68 7.08
CA ASP A 61 13.21 9.44 8.33
C ASP A 61 11.89 10.07 8.75
N GLN A 62 11.17 10.67 7.82
CA GLN A 62 9.85 11.25 8.11
C GLN A 62 8.82 10.18 8.44
N LEU A 63 8.80 9.07 7.72
CA LEU A 63 7.91 7.94 8.02
C LEU A 63 8.16 7.39 9.42
N ARG A 64 9.43 7.28 9.83
CA ARG A 64 9.78 6.88 11.19
C ARG A 64 9.22 7.86 12.23
N LEU A 65 9.37 9.16 12.02
CA LEU A 65 8.84 10.19 12.93
C LEU A 65 7.31 10.12 13.04
N HIS A 66 6.60 10.06 11.92
CA HIS A 66 5.13 9.96 11.91
C HIS A 66 4.64 8.70 12.65
N ASN A 67 5.30 7.55 12.47
CA ASN A 67 4.92 6.33 13.17
C ASN A 67 5.30 6.37 14.66
N GLN A 68 6.39 7.04 15.03
CA GLN A 68 6.72 7.29 16.44
C GLN A 68 5.66 8.14 17.12
N GLU A 69 5.25 9.26 16.52
CA GLU A 69 4.17 10.10 17.03
C GLU A 69 2.85 9.31 17.16
N LEU A 70 2.57 8.44 16.19
CA LEU A 70 1.38 7.58 16.25
C LEU A 70 1.44 6.61 17.43
N MET A 71 2.59 5.96 17.66
CA MET A 71 2.79 5.06 18.80
C MET A 71 2.77 5.78 20.15
N GLU A 72 3.33 6.99 20.25
CA GLU A 72 3.31 7.80 21.48
C GLU A 72 1.89 8.17 21.92
N ASN A 73 0.95 8.24 20.98
CA ASN A 73 -0.47 8.51 21.24
C ASN A 73 -1.31 7.23 21.39
N GLN A 74 -0.71 6.04 21.31
CA GLN A 74 -1.39 4.78 21.55
C GLN A 74 -1.48 4.51 23.06
N SER A 75 -2.64 4.10 23.54
CA SER A 75 -2.87 3.66 24.91
C SER A 75 -2.30 2.26 25.16
N ASP A 76 -2.08 1.92 26.42
CA ASP A 76 -1.51 0.61 26.83
C ASP A 76 -2.31 -0.60 26.34
N ASP A 77 -3.61 -0.43 26.09
CA ASP A 77 -4.49 -1.48 25.57
C ASP A 77 -4.48 -1.61 24.05
N GLY A 78 -3.69 -0.79 23.34
CA GLY A 78 -3.57 -0.78 21.89
C GLY A 78 -4.48 0.23 21.17
N SER A 79 -5.27 1.03 21.89
CA SER A 79 -6.23 1.96 21.30
C SER A 79 -5.76 3.43 21.26
N TRP A 80 -6.26 4.21 20.32
CA TRP A 80 -6.07 5.67 20.28
C TRP A 80 -7.28 6.44 20.84
N GLY A 81 -8.46 5.85 20.68
CA GLY A 81 -9.72 6.50 20.99
C GLY A 81 -10.00 7.70 20.08
N PHE A 82 -11.25 8.16 20.11
CA PHE A 82 -11.67 9.31 19.33
C PHE A 82 -11.12 10.60 19.96
N GLN A 83 -10.31 11.35 19.20
CA GLN A 83 -9.74 12.63 19.63
C GLN A 83 -10.35 13.77 18.79
N PRO A 84 -11.51 14.33 19.18
CA PRO A 84 -12.19 15.35 18.40
C PRO A 84 -11.55 16.74 18.55
N ASP A 85 -11.06 17.30 17.45
CA ASP A 85 -10.66 18.71 17.31
C ASP A 85 -10.90 19.14 15.84
N PRO A 86 -11.68 20.20 15.52
CA PRO A 86 -12.27 21.26 16.37
C PRO A 86 -13.69 20.99 16.90
N GLU A 87 -14.30 21.94 17.64
CA GLU A 87 -15.61 21.84 18.33
C GLU A 87 -16.71 21.09 17.55
N LYS A 88 -16.84 21.33 16.24
CA LYS A 88 -17.84 20.68 15.39
C LYS A 88 -17.73 19.15 15.38
N ILE A 89 -16.52 18.61 15.54
CA ILE A 89 -16.25 17.16 15.54
C ILE A 89 -16.63 16.55 16.90
N GLN A 90 -16.70 17.34 17.98
CA GLN A 90 -17.09 16.86 19.30
C GLN A 90 -18.55 16.37 19.36
N GLU A 91 -19.41 16.83 18.45
CA GLU A 91 -20.80 16.34 18.33
C GLU A 91 -20.90 14.96 17.66
N LEU A 92 -19.81 14.47 17.05
CA LEU A 92 -19.78 13.20 16.32
C LEU A 92 -19.47 12.00 17.22
N GLY A 93 -19.02 12.22 18.46
CA GLY A 93 -18.67 11.15 19.38
C GLY A 93 -18.09 11.70 20.67
N ARG A 94 -18.00 10.86 21.72
CA ARG A 94 -17.34 11.30 22.96
C ARG A 94 -15.84 11.08 22.84
N ALA A 95 -15.06 12.06 23.27
CA ALA A 95 -13.61 11.94 23.33
C ALA A 95 -13.18 10.70 24.13
N GLY A 96 -12.16 10.00 23.65
CA GLY A 96 -11.63 8.77 24.22
C GLY A 96 -12.45 7.50 23.92
N GLN A 97 -13.61 7.59 23.25
CA GLN A 97 -14.32 6.38 22.82
C GLN A 97 -13.64 5.75 21.61
N SER A 98 -13.45 4.43 21.64
CA SER A 98 -12.93 3.68 20.52
C SER A 98 -14.02 3.00 19.70
N VAL A 99 -13.79 2.94 18.40
CA VAL A 99 -14.58 2.22 17.41
C VAL A 99 -13.62 1.62 16.38
N LEU A 100 -14.02 0.56 15.68
CA LEU A 100 -13.13 -0.14 14.76
C LEU A 100 -12.34 0.78 13.84
N GLY A 101 -13.01 1.74 13.20
CA GLY A 101 -12.41 2.58 12.17
C GLY A 101 -11.31 3.52 12.67
N THR A 102 -11.43 4.04 13.89
CA THR A 102 -10.38 4.89 14.49
C THR A 102 -9.11 4.09 14.77
N GLU A 103 -9.26 2.81 15.14
CA GLU A 103 -8.13 1.95 15.44
C GLU A 103 -7.53 1.33 14.17
N ALA A 104 -8.37 0.87 13.24
CA ALA A 104 -7.95 0.13 12.05
C ALA A 104 -7.09 0.96 11.09
N VAL A 105 -7.39 2.26 10.93
CA VAL A 105 -6.58 3.18 10.09
C VAL A 105 -5.15 3.28 10.63
N ASN A 106 -5.00 3.39 11.95
CA ASN A 106 -3.71 3.54 12.60
C ASN A 106 -2.94 2.22 12.60
N ALA A 107 -3.63 1.10 12.89
CA ALA A 107 -3.07 -0.24 12.77
C ALA A 107 -2.51 -0.51 11.36
N TYR A 108 -3.28 -0.20 10.32
CA TYR A 108 -2.83 -0.34 8.93
C TYR A 108 -1.56 0.47 8.64
N LYS A 109 -1.50 1.73 9.08
CA LYS A 109 -0.31 2.59 8.87
C LYS A 109 0.95 2.00 9.53
N LEU A 110 0.84 1.61 10.81
CA LEU A 110 1.95 1.01 11.55
C LEU A 110 2.40 -0.30 10.91
N LEU A 111 1.46 -1.17 10.53
CA LEU A 111 1.78 -2.47 9.95
C LEU A 111 2.36 -2.34 8.53
N LYS A 112 1.85 -1.43 7.70
CA LYS A 112 2.45 -1.13 6.39
C LYS A 112 3.89 -0.63 6.54
N TYR A 113 4.15 0.25 7.50
CA TYR A 113 5.52 0.70 7.78
C TYR A 113 6.41 -0.44 8.29
N ALA A 114 5.90 -1.26 9.21
CA ALA A 114 6.60 -2.44 9.71
C ALA A 114 6.93 -3.45 8.60
N ARG A 115 6.03 -3.66 7.64
CA ARG A 115 6.31 -4.49 6.45
C ARG A 115 7.46 -3.91 5.64
N ILE A 116 7.52 -2.60 5.46
CA ILE A 116 8.54 -1.96 4.62
C ILE A 116 9.91 -1.92 5.30
N ALA A 117 9.94 -1.48 6.57
CA ALA A 117 11.14 -1.15 7.33
C ALA A 117 11.58 -2.25 8.31
N ASN A 118 10.82 -3.34 8.43
CA ASN A 118 11.00 -4.35 9.49
C ASN A 118 11.08 -3.72 10.90
N ASP A 119 10.31 -2.66 11.14
CA ASP A 119 10.31 -1.94 12.41
C ASP A 119 9.52 -2.71 13.46
N GLN A 120 10.23 -3.29 14.44
CA GLN A 120 9.63 -4.15 15.45
C GLN A 120 8.69 -3.39 16.40
N SER A 121 8.94 -2.11 16.65
CA SER A 121 8.07 -1.26 17.48
C SER A 121 6.71 -1.06 16.82
N SER A 122 6.71 -0.66 15.54
CA SER A 122 5.50 -0.47 14.74
C SER A 122 4.74 -1.78 14.55
N LEU A 123 5.44 -2.89 14.34
CA LEU A 123 4.80 -4.22 14.31
C LEU A 123 4.06 -4.50 15.61
N SER A 124 4.75 -4.35 16.75
CA SER A 124 4.17 -4.66 18.07
C SER A 124 2.97 -3.77 18.38
N ALA A 125 3.07 -2.47 18.10
CA ALA A 125 1.98 -1.51 18.26
C ALA A 125 0.77 -1.83 17.35
N GLY A 126 1.03 -2.19 16.09
CA GLY A 126 -0.01 -2.60 15.15
C GLY A 126 -0.72 -3.90 15.56
N LEU A 127 0.02 -4.89 16.06
CA LEU A 127 -0.54 -6.15 16.57
C LEU A 127 -1.37 -5.92 17.84
N ASN A 128 -0.92 -5.04 18.75
CA ASN A 128 -1.71 -4.66 19.92
C ASN A 128 -3.05 -4.00 19.52
N ALA A 129 -3.04 -3.16 18.49
CA ALA A 129 -4.26 -2.57 17.95
C ALA A 129 -5.20 -3.62 17.35
N LEU A 130 -4.67 -4.59 16.58
CA LEU A 130 -5.48 -5.70 16.05
C LEU A 130 -6.11 -6.56 17.15
N ALA A 131 -5.37 -6.82 18.24
CA ALA A 131 -5.89 -7.52 19.40
C ALA A 131 -7.00 -6.70 20.11
N PHE A 132 -6.81 -5.40 20.27
CA PHE A 132 -7.85 -4.51 20.81
C PHE A 132 -9.11 -4.51 19.94
N MET A 133 -8.96 -4.58 18.62
CA MET A 133 -10.08 -4.57 17.67
C MET A 133 -11.00 -5.81 17.77
N GLU A 134 -10.55 -6.91 18.38
CA GLU A 134 -11.35 -8.14 18.55
C GLU A 134 -12.64 -7.93 19.35
N GLN A 135 -12.71 -6.88 20.17
CA GLN A 135 -13.91 -6.54 20.93
C GLN A 135 -15.06 -6.00 20.05
N PHE A 136 -14.76 -5.57 18.82
CA PHE A 136 -15.75 -4.98 17.91
C PHE A 136 -16.35 -6.03 16.97
N ASN A 137 -17.63 -5.87 16.66
CA ASN A 137 -18.37 -6.74 15.74
C ASN A 137 -19.14 -5.97 14.65
N ILE A 138 -18.97 -4.64 14.58
CA ILE A 138 -19.60 -3.77 13.59
C ILE A 138 -18.53 -2.78 13.10
N PRO A 139 -18.36 -2.58 11.78
CA PRO A 139 -17.36 -1.68 11.24
C PRO A 139 -17.81 -0.23 11.40
N ARG A 140 -17.47 0.41 12.53
CA ARG A 140 -17.90 1.78 12.88
C ARG A 140 -16.76 2.78 12.80
N GLY A 141 -17.04 3.97 12.26
CA GLY A 141 -16.33 5.22 12.57
C GLY A 141 -14.93 5.42 12.01
N ALA A 142 -14.69 5.14 10.73
CA ALA A 142 -13.49 5.59 10.01
C ALA A 142 -13.66 6.98 9.37
N GLN A 143 -14.90 7.47 9.21
CA GLN A 143 -15.20 8.81 8.67
C GLN A 143 -15.49 9.85 9.77
N SER A 144 -14.75 9.78 10.88
CA SER A 144 -15.03 10.51 12.13
C SER A 144 -14.90 12.04 12.04
N ARG A 145 -14.37 12.58 10.93
CA ARG A 145 -14.33 14.02 10.65
C ARG A 145 -15.68 14.60 10.18
N GLU A 146 -16.59 13.74 9.75
CA GLU A 146 -17.87 14.15 9.15
C GLU A 146 -19.06 13.38 9.73
N CYS A 147 -18.87 12.07 9.96
CA CYS A 147 -19.93 11.17 10.40
C CYS A 147 -19.76 10.81 11.88
N PRO A 148 -20.87 10.67 12.63
CA PRO A 148 -20.84 10.15 13.98
C PRO A 148 -20.11 8.81 14.09
N ILE A 149 -19.23 8.67 15.08
CA ILE A 149 -18.29 7.54 15.21
C ILE A 149 -18.99 6.20 15.41
N HIS A 150 -20.25 6.20 15.84
CA HIS A 150 -21.03 4.98 16.06
C HIS A 150 -21.76 4.48 14.81
N HIS A 151 -21.74 5.25 13.73
CA HIS A 151 -22.34 4.82 12.47
C HIS A 151 -21.47 3.73 11.82
N PRO A 152 -22.08 2.64 11.32
CA PRO A 152 -21.38 1.69 10.48
C PRO A 152 -20.92 2.36 9.19
N ASP A 153 -19.68 2.14 8.78
CA ASP A 153 -19.12 2.63 7.52
C ASP A 153 -18.19 1.59 6.85
N ILE A 154 -18.14 1.65 5.52
CA ILE A 154 -17.37 0.68 4.72
C ILE A 154 -15.86 0.89 4.84
N LEU A 155 -15.40 2.10 5.18
CA LEU A 155 -13.97 2.38 5.35
C LEU A 155 -13.40 1.70 6.58
N ALA A 156 -14.14 1.60 7.67
CA ALA A 156 -13.73 0.86 8.86
C ALA A 156 -13.50 -0.62 8.52
N ALA A 157 -14.39 -1.22 7.72
CA ALA A 157 -14.19 -2.55 7.18
C ALA A 157 -12.94 -2.62 6.26
N ALA A 158 -12.77 -1.65 5.37
CA ALA A 158 -11.65 -1.58 4.45
C ALA A 158 -10.29 -1.57 5.17
N TYR A 159 -10.09 -0.63 6.11
CA TYR A 159 -8.84 -0.53 6.84
C TYR A 159 -8.58 -1.72 7.77
N ALA A 160 -9.64 -2.34 8.31
CA ALA A 160 -9.48 -3.56 9.11
C ALA A 160 -9.03 -4.76 8.26
N VAL A 161 -9.52 -4.86 7.00
CA VAL A 161 -8.97 -5.83 6.03
C VAL A 161 -7.50 -5.53 5.74
N GLY A 162 -7.18 -4.27 5.42
CA GLY A 162 -5.80 -3.85 5.13
C GLY A 162 -4.83 -4.15 6.27
N ALA A 163 -5.20 -3.81 7.51
CA ALA A 163 -4.39 -4.07 8.69
C ALA A 163 -4.16 -5.58 8.92
N GLY A 164 -5.21 -6.41 8.79
CA GLY A 164 -5.06 -7.86 8.93
C GLY A 164 -4.18 -8.48 7.84
N VAL A 165 -4.29 -8.02 6.59
CA VAL A 165 -3.41 -8.48 5.50
C VAL A 165 -1.96 -8.05 5.75
N GLU A 166 -1.72 -6.79 6.14
CA GLU A 166 -0.37 -6.31 6.46
C GLU A 166 0.27 -7.13 7.61
N ALA A 167 -0.49 -7.45 8.66
CA ALA A 167 -0.02 -8.32 9.74
C ALA A 167 0.31 -9.73 9.24
N TYR A 168 -0.54 -10.33 8.41
CA TYR A 168 -0.29 -11.65 7.81
C TYR A 168 0.98 -11.64 6.96
N LEU A 169 1.20 -10.61 6.12
CA LEU A 169 2.39 -10.53 5.27
C LEU A 169 3.70 -10.53 6.07
N ILE A 170 3.69 -10.03 7.31
CA ILE A 170 4.87 -9.98 8.19
C ILE A 170 5.02 -11.23 9.06
N THR A 171 3.91 -11.74 9.60
CA THR A 171 3.90 -12.77 10.65
C THR A 171 3.65 -14.18 10.10
N GLN A 172 2.98 -14.28 8.94
CA GLN A 172 2.45 -15.51 8.36
C GLN A 172 1.42 -16.23 9.27
N GLU A 173 0.81 -15.51 10.22
CA GLU A 173 -0.23 -16.08 11.09
C GLU A 173 -1.61 -16.00 10.43
N GLU A 174 -2.21 -17.15 10.12
CA GLU A 174 -3.49 -17.25 9.42
C GLU A 174 -4.66 -16.58 10.17
N ALA A 175 -4.56 -16.46 11.50
CA ALA A 175 -5.57 -15.77 12.32
C ALA A 175 -5.85 -14.33 11.86
N PHE A 176 -4.83 -13.63 11.34
CA PHE A 176 -5.03 -12.28 10.79
C PHE A 176 -5.81 -12.29 9.47
N LEU A 177 -5.70 -13.35 8.66
CA LEU A 177 -6.54 -13.53 7.46
C LEU A 177 -7.98 -13.88 7.82
N GLU A 178 -8.21 -14.63 8.90
CA GLU A 178 -9.55 -14.90 9.42
C GLU A 178 -10.22 -13.59 9.89
N GLN A 179 -9.49 -12.77 10.65
CA GLN A 179 -9.94 -11.45 11.08
C GLN A 179 -10.22 -10.53 9.88
N ALA A 180 -9.31 -10.46 8.90
CA ALA A 180 -9.51 -9.70 7.67
C ALA A 180 -10.73 -10.20 6.88
N SER A 181 -10.92 -11.52 6.77
CA SER A 181 -12.08 -12.12 6.08
C SER A 181 -13.40 -11.81 6.76
N TYR A 182 -13.42 -11.72 8.10
CA TYR A 182 -14.59 -11.28 8.84
C TYR A 182 -14.96 -9.83 8.47
N TRP A 183 -13.98 -8.93 8.50
CA TRP A 183 -14.21 -7.52 8.15
C TRP A 183 -14.55 -7.33 6.68
N ALA A 184 -13.95 -8.11 5.78
CA ALA A 184 -14.34 -8.16 4.38
C ALA A 184 -15.83 -8.48 4.24
N LYS A 185 -16.34 -9.52 4.90
CA LYS A 185 -17.79 -9.85 4.88
C LYS A 185 -18.64 -8.71 5.44
N SER A 186 -18.17 -8.03 6.49
CA SER A 186 -18.91 -6.91 7.11
C SER A 186 -19.08 -5.69 6.19
N GLY A 187 -18.26 -5.56 5.15
CA GLY A 187 -18.37 -4.49 4.14
C GLY A 187 -19.42 -4.77 3.06
N LEU A 188 -19.84 -6.03 2.85
CA LEU A 188 -20.79 -6.39 1.80
C LEU A 188 -22.16 -5.69 1.92
N PRO A 189 -22.76 -5.49 3.11
CA PRO A 189 -24.05 -4.79 3.26
C PRO A 189 -24.05 -3.35 2.74
N PHE A 190 -22.88 -2.75 2.52
CA PHE A 190 -22.74 -1.41 1.98
C PHE A 190 -22.79 -1.38 0.45
N LEU A 191 -22.87 -2.53 -0.23
CA LEU A 191 -22.84 -2.61 -1.69
C LEU A 191 -24.22 -2.90 -2.29
N TYR A 192 -24.50 -2.25 -3.40
CA TYR A 192 -25.66 -2.56 -4.23
C TYR A 192 -25.41 -3.79 -5.11
N PHE A 193 -25.89 -4.98 -4.71
CA PHE A 193 -25.78 -6.20 -5.54
C PHE A 193 -26.80 -6.29 -6.69
N TRP A 194 -27.53 -5.20 -6.94
CA TRP A 194 -28.58 -5.12 -7.95
C TRP A 194 -28.54 -3.75 -8.62
N TYR A 195 -29.18 -3.63 -9.77
CA TYR A 195 -29.26 -2.38 -10.51
C TYR A 195 -30.55 -2.29 -11.30
N LEU A 196 -30.96 -1.06 -11.61
CA LEU A 196 -32.01 -0.80 -12.60
C LEU A 196 -31.40 -0.76 -14.01
N PRO A 197 -32.07 -1.27 -15.06
CA PRO A 197 -31.50 -1.31 -16.41
C PRO A 197 -31.02 0.03 -16.97
N ASP A 198 -31.68 1.14 -16.60
CA ASP A 198 -31.32 2.52 -16.96
C ASP A 198 -30.21 3.13 -16.09
N ARG A 199 -29.74 2.41 -15.05
CA ARG A 199 -28.78 2.88 -14.05
C ARG A 199 -27.70 1.85 -13.79
N PRO A 200 -26.91 1.48 -14.81
CA PRO A 200 -25.90 0.43 -14.67
C PRO A 200 -24.80 0.77 -13.67
N ALA A 201 -24.57 2.06 -13.36
CA ALA A 201 -23.64 2.47 -12.31
C ALA A 201 -24.05 2.00 -10.91
N MET A 202 -25.32 1.66 -10.69
CA MET A 202 -25.83 1.21 -9.39
C MET A 202 -25.28 -0.15 -8.97
N GLN A 203 -25.00 -1.06 -9.91
CA GLN A 203 -24.44 -2.36 -9.59
C GLN A 203 -23.06 -2.17 -8.96
N PHE A 204 -22.86 -2.73 -7.76
CA PHE A 204 -21.68 -2.54 -6.89
C PHE A 204 -21.38 -1.09 -6.52
N ALA A 205 -22.35 -0.18 -6.64
CA ALA A 205 -22.22 1.14 -6.05
C ALA A 205 -22.12 1.00 -4.52
N SER A 206 -21.22 1.76 -3.88
CA SER A 206 -21.01 1.67 -2.44
C SER A 206 -21.73 2.77 -1.68
N ILE A 207 -22.43 2.39 -0.61
CA ILE A 207 -22.93 3.28 0.42
C ILE A 207 -21.77 3.57 1.38
N PRO A 208 -21.40 4.84 1.65
CA PRO A 208 -20.23 5.12 2.48
C PRO A 208 -20.48 4.77 3.95
N VAL A 209 -21.64 5.19 4.46
CA VAL A 209 -22.03 5.11 5.87
C VAL A 209 -23.52 4.76 5.96
N LEU A 210 -23.87 3.83 6.85
CA LEU A 210 -25.27 3.59 7.22
C LEU A 210 -25.65 4.56 8.35
N GLY A 211 -25.71 5.85 8.01
CA GLY A 211 -25.87 6.95 8.97
C GLY A 211 -26.01 8.30 8.29
N THR A 212 -25.48 9.34 8.94
CA THR A 212 -25.60 10.73 8.49
C THR A 212 -24.29 11.51 8.62
N SER A 213 -24.04 12.49 7.74
CA SER A 213 -23.07 13.57 8.02
C SER A 213 -23.65 14.56 9.02
N PHE A 214 -22.89 14.91 10.06
CA PHE A 214 -23.25 15.93 11.06
C PHE A 214 -24.72 15.87 11.53
N HIS A 215 -25.26 14.67 11.75
CA HIS A 215 -26.67 14.44 12.14
C HIS A 215 -27.74 15.05 11.21
N THR A 216 -27.38 15.43 9.98
CA THR A 216 -28.25 16.23 9.10
C THR A 216 -28.49 15.61 7.74
N ARG A 217 -27.45 15.04 7.10
CA ARG A 217 -27.56 14.49 5.75
C ARG A 217 -27.52 12.96 5.77
N PRO A 218 -28.61 12.24 5.47
CA PRO A 218 -28.61 10.78 5.45
C PRO A 218 -27.84 10.23 4.26
N TRP A 219 -27.09 9.16 4.51
CA TRP A 219 -26.38 8.36 3.51
C TRP A 219 -27.06 7.02 3.21
N PHE A 220 -28.17 6.72 3.88
CA PHE A 220 -28.93 5.48 3.67
C PHE A 220 -29.34 5.34 2.20
N GLY A 221 -28.70 4.39 1.51
CA GLY A 221 -28.95 4.15 0.10
C GLY A 221 -28.49 5.27 -0.84
N VAL A 222 -27.55 6.11 -0.41
CA VAL A 222 -26.90 7.13 -1.25
C VAL A 222 -25.50 6.64 -1.58
N PRO A 223 -25.20 6.27 -2.83
CA PRO A 223 -23.87 5.82 -3.18
C PRO A 223 -22.84 6.94 -3.13
N ALA A 224 -21.68 6.66 -2.54
CA ALA A 224 -20.45 7.43 -2.63
C ALA A 224 -19.30 6.45 -2.90
N GLN A 225 -18.74 6.52 -4.11
CA GLN A 225 -17.97 5.40 -4.65
C GLN A 225 -16.53 5.32 -4.12
N TRP A 226 -15.97 6.45 -3.70
CA TRP A 226 -14.56 6.51 -3.30
C TRP A 226 -14.26 5.61 -2.10
N CYS A 227 -15.17 5.52 -1.11
CA CYS A 227 -15.05 4.62 0.04
C CYS A 227 -15.06 3.16 -0.39
N GLY A 228 -15.93 2.80 -1.34
CA GLY A 228 -15.99 1.47 -1.93
C GLY A 228 -14.71 1.10 -2.65
N LEU A 229 -14.08 2.04 -3.36
CA LEU A 229 -12.81 1.79 -4.04
C LEU A 229 -11.64 1.58 -3.06
N VAL A 230 -11.66 2.20 -1.87
CA VAL A 230 -10.68 1.90 -0.82
C VAL A 230 -10.87 0.46 -0.32
N TYR A 231 -12.13 0.07 -0.08
CA TYR A 231 -12.48 -1.30 0.28
C TYR A 231 -12.09 -2.32 -0.81
N ALA A 232 -12.39 -2.03 -2.08
CA ALA A 232 -12.04 -2.88 -3.21
C ALA A 232 -10.53 -3.10 -3.32
N TYR A 233 -9.71 -2.10 -3.03
CA TYR A 233 -8.25 -2.25 -3.06
C TYR A 233 -7.78 -3.26 -2.01
N PHE A 234 -8.22 -3.13 -0.76
CA PHE A 234 -7.85 -4.10 0.28
C PHE A 234 -8.44 -5.49 0.07
N LEU A 235 -9.61 -5.60 -0.58
CA LEU A 235 -10.13 -6.90 -1.02
C LEU A 235 -9.21 -7.58 -2.05
N GLN A 236 -8.59 -6.82 -2.96
CA GLN A 236 -7.63 -7.36 -3.92
C GLN A 236 -6.37 -7.88 -3.24
N HIS A 237 -5.94 -7.27 -2.13
CA HIS A 237 -4.81 -7.76 -1.34
C HIS A 237 -5.18 -8.98 -0.50
N LEU A 238 -6.44 -9.11 -0.08
CA LEU A 238 -6.95 -10.27 0.65
C LEU A 238 -7.15 -11.51 -0.25
N ALA A 239 -7.60 -11.30 -1.49
CA ALA A 239 -8.02 -12.38 -2.40
C ALA A 239 -6.95 -13.46 -2.65
N PRO A 240 -5.66 -13.14 -2.89
CA PRO A 240 -4.61 -14.13 -3.14
C PRO A 240 -4.35 -15.08 -1.97
N HIS A 241 -4.77 -14.69 -0.77
CA HIS A 241 -4.50 -15.43 0.47
C HIS A 241 -5.74 -16.14 1.03
N THR A 242 -6.92 -15.94 0.44
CA THR A 242 -8.18 -16.46 0.98
C THR A 242 -9.09 -17.01 -0.11
N ASP A 243 -9.99 -16.18 -0.67
CA ASP A 243 -11.02 -16.57 -1.62
C ASP A 243 -11.00 -15.63 -2.85
N PRO A 244 -10.89 -16.15 -4.08
CA PRO A 244 -10.94 -15.34 -5.30
C PRO A 244 -12.27 -14.59 -5.49
N PHE A 245 -13.33 -14.93 -4.75
CA PHE A 245 -14.57 -14.14 -4.68
C PHE A 245 -14.31 -12.66 -4.39
N TRP A 246 -13.34 -12.33 -3.55
CA TRP A 246 -13.01 -10.94 -3.21
C TRP A 246 -12.54 -10.13 -4.42
N GLN A 247 -11.82 -10.77 -5.36
CA GLN A 247 -11.41 -10.12 -6.60
C GLN A 247 -12.61 -9.77 -7.49
N GLN A 248 -13.65 -10.62 -7.52
CA GLN A 248 -14.89 -10.36 -8.29
C GLN A 248 -15.67 -9.18 -7.70
N VAL A 249 -15.74 -9.08 -6.37
CA VAL A 249 -16.38 -7.93 -5.69
C VAL A 249 -15.61 -6.64 -5.99
N ALA A 250 -14.28 -6.67 -5.89
CA ALA A 250 -13.44 -5.52 -6.21
C ALA A 250 -13.59 -5.07 -7.67
N GLU A 251 -13.62 -6.00 -8.62
CA GLU A 251 -13.88 -5.70 -10.03
C GLU A 251 -15.25 -5.06 -10.23
N GLY A 252 -16.31 -5.59 -9.58
CA GLY A 252 -17.64 -4.99 -9.62
C GLY A 252 -17.65 -3.53 -9.16
N ILE A 253 -17.00 -3.24 -8.02
CA ILE A 253 -16.88 -1.88 -7.47
C ILE A 253 -16.12 -0.96 -8.42
N LEU A 254 -15.02 -1.44 -9.04
CA LEU A 254 -14.27 -0.68 -10.03
C LEU A 254 -15.14 -0.36 -11.26
N VAL A 255 -15.84 -1.35 -11.81
CA VAL A 255 -16.72 -1.17 -12.97
C VAL A 255 -17.84 -0.17 -12.67
N SER A 256 -18.41 -0.22 -11.46
CA SER A 256 -19.36 0.80 -10.99
C SER A 256 -18.75 2.20 -11.07
N ALA A 257 -17.55 2.39 -10.52
CA ALA A 257 -16.86 3.68 -10.51
C ALA A 257 -16.57 4.20 -11.92
N MET A 258 -16.09 3.33 -12.83
CA MET A 258 -15.83 3.70 -14.22
C MET A 258 -17.11 4.18 -14.94
N ARG A 259 -18.28 3.59 -14.63
CA ARG A 259 -19.57 4.05 -15.17
C ARG A 259 -19.98 5.43 -14.63
N GLN A 260 -19.47 5.83 -13.47
CA GLN A 260 -19.74 7.13 -12.84
C GLN A 260 -18.83 8.24 -13.37
N GLN A 261 -17.71 7.92 -14.02
CA GLN A 261 -16.75 8.91 -14.54
C GLN A 261 -17.34 9.80 -15.64
N TRP A 262 -16.85 11.04 -15.70
CA TRP A 262 -17.01 11.89 -16.87
C TRP A 262 -15.98 11.50 -17.94
N THR A 263 -16.45 11.25 -19.15
CA THR A 263 -15.61 10.85 -20.30
C THR A 263 -15.25 12.03 -21.21
N GLU A 264 -15.94 13.16 -21.04
CA GLU A 264 -15.85 14.35 -21.90
C GLU A 264 -15.99 15.63 -21.06
N GLY A 265 -15.71 16.78 -21.69
CA GLY A 265 -15.80 18.09 -21.06
C GLY A 265 -14.68 18.38 -20.05
N GLU A 266 -14.83 19.45 -19.28
CA GLU A 266 -13.81 19.93 -18.34
C GLU A 266 -13.56 18.98 -17.16
N LEU A 267 -14.57 18.16 -16.82
CA LEU A 267 -14.51 17.19 -15.72
C LEU A 267 -13.97 15.82 -16.17
N LYS A 268 -13.52 15.69 -17.42
CA LYS A 268 -13.05 14.41 -17.99
C LYS A 268 -12.05 13.72 -17.06
N GLY A 269 -12.30 12.45 -16.78
CA GLY A 269 -11.50 11.60 -15.90
C GLY A 269 -11.93 11.63 -14.43
N THR A 270 -12.60 12.69 -13.97
CA THR A 270 -13.12 12.75 -12.59
C THR A 270 -14.37 11.88 -12.42
N TYR A 271 -14.78 11.65 -11.18
CA TYR A 271 -16.03 10.97 -10.82
C TYR A 271 -16.72 11.69 -9.64
N PRO A 272 -18.05 11.55 -9.46
CA PRO A 272 -18.77 12.27 -8.43
C PRO A 272 -18.38 11.82 -7.02
N ASP A 273 -18.53 12.69 -6.04
CA ASP A 273 -18.47 12.33 -4.63
C ASP A 273 -19.62 11.38 -4.28
N PHE A 274 -20.83 11.67 -4.76
CA PHE A 274 -22.00 10.82 -4.54
C PHE A 274 -23.03 10.90 -5.68
N LEU A 275 -23.94 9.91 -5.68
CA LEU A 275 -25.08 9.86 -6.59
C LEU A 275 -26.40 10.15 -5.87
N GLU A 276 -27.17 11.09 -6.41
CA GLU A 276 -28.50 11.47 -5.92
C GLU A 276 -29.61 10.93 -6.84
N ASN A 277 -30.87 11.16 -6.43
CA ASN A 277 -32.05 10.80 -7.21
C ASN A 277 -32.02 9.32 -7.66
N PHE A 278 -31.62 8.47 -6.72
CA PHE A 278 -31.52 7.02 -6.91
C PHE A 278 -30.57 6.64 -8.05
N CYS A 279 -29.33 7.12 -7.98
CA CYS A 279 -28.25 6.86 -8.94
C CYS A 279 -28.38 7.54 -10.31
N LEU A 280 -29.24 8.55 -10.45
CA LEU A 280 -29.39 9.31 -11.70
C LEU A 280 -28.44 10.50 -11.76
N ASP A 281 -28.31 11.23 -10.65
CA ASP A 281 -27.65 12.53 -10.65
C ASP A 281 -26.26 12.42 -10.02
N ARG A 282 -25.23 12.76 -10.78
CA ARG A 282 -23.85 12.85 -10.30
C ARG A 282 -23.63 14.18 -9.58
N LYS A 283 -23.15 14.16 -8.34
CA LYS A 283 -22.94 15.37 -7.53
C LYS A 283 -21.50 15.52 -7.07
N GLY A 284 -21.08 16.79 -6.95
CA GLY A 284 -19.74 17.15 -6.52
C GLY A 284 -19.56 17.09 -5.00
N PRO A 285 -18.31 17.26 -4.50
CA PRO A 285 -17.09 17.59 -5.26
C PRO A 285 -16.69 16.51 -6.29
N TYR A 286 -15.98 16.90 -7.35
CA TYR A 286 -15.58 15.97 -8.40
C TYR A 286 -14.18 15.43 -8.11
N LEU A 287 -14.10 14.13 -7.85
CA LEU A 287 -12.92 13.47 -7.32
C LEU A 287 -11.94 13.13 -8.44
N ASN A 288 -10.65 13.25 -8.14
CA ASN A 288 -9.59 12.85 -9.06
C ASN A 288 -9.59 11.32 -9.26
N PRO A 289 -9.10 10.79 -10.40
CA PRO A 289 -9.24 9.37 -10.74
C PRO A 289 -8.35 8.39 -9.95
N GLU A 290 -7.66 8.82 -8.89
CA GLU A 290 -6.69 7.99 -8.16
C GLU A 290 -7.23 6.60 -7.81
N ASN A 291 -8.32 6.54 -7.05
CA ASN A 291 -8.88 5.28 -6.57
C ASN A 291 -9.24 4.32 -7.72
N ILE A 292 -9.71 4.85 -8.85
CA ILE A 292 -10.06 4.05 -10.04
C ILE A 292 -8.79 3.48 -10.67
N LEU A 293 -7.77 4.31 -10.86
CA LEU A 293 -6.52 3.89 -11.48
C LEU A 293 -5.77 2.88 -10.63
N VAL A 294 -5.66 3.09 -9.31
CA VAL A 294 -5.01 2.14 -8.39
C VAL A 294 -5.69 0.78 -8.45
N ASN A 295 -7.02 0.73 -8.32
CA ASN A 295 -7.76 -0.53 -8.39
C ASN A 295 -7.63 -1.21 -9.77
N MET A 296 -7.68 -0.43 -10.85
CA MET A 296 -7.50 -0.95 -12.22
C MET A 296 -6.12 -1.57 -12.42
N PHE A 297 -5.08 -0.93 -11.91
CA PHE A 297 -3.70 -1.39 -12.00
C PHE A 297 -3.49 -2.65 -11.15
N ALA A 298 -3.96 -2.66 -9.90
CA ALA A 298 -3.89 -3.81 -9.01
C ALA A 298 -4.60 -5.05 -9.59
N LEU A 299 -5.82 -4.92 -10.17
CA LEU A 299 -6.53 -6.04 -10.81
C LEU A 299 -5.79 -6.65 -12.00
N ARG A 300 -4.86 -5.91 -12.59
CA ARG A 300 -4.01 -6.35 -13.70
C ARG A 300 -2.64 -6.85 -13.25
N ASN A 301 -2.46 -7.07 -11.94
CA ASN A 301 -1.18 -7.45 -11.32
C ASN A 301 -0.07 -6.41 -11.55
N LEU A 302 -0.46 -5.14 -11.62
CA LEU A 302 0.43 -3.99 -11.78
C LEU A 302 0.22 -3.05 -10.59
N ASP A 303 0.26 -3.55 -9.36
CA ASP A 303 -0.04 -2.74 -8.18
C ASP A 303 0.99 -1.59 -8.00
N PRO A 304 0.55 -0.33 -7.84
CA PRO A 304 1.44 0.78 -7.51
C PRO A 304 1.90 0.82 -6.04
N ASP A 305 1.49 -0.12 -5.19
CA ASP A 305 2.07 -0.28 -3.84
C ASP A 305 3.56 -0.68 -3.89
N ILE A 306 4.23 -0.50 -2.76
CA ILE A 306 5.60 -0.99 -2.55
C ILE A 306 5.54 -2.51 -2.44
N SER A 307 6.20 -3.19 -3.38
CA SER A 307 6.33 -4.64 -3.36
C SER A 307 7.31 -5.04 -2.27
N THR A 308 6.91 -5.96 -1.39
CA THR A 308 7.79 -6.51 -0.34
C THR A 308 7.89 -8.02 -0.44
N GLY A 309 9.10 -8.56 -0.33
CA GLY A 309 9.33 -9.96 0.00
C GLY A 309 10.02 -10.09 1.35
N VAL A 310 9.66 -11.13 2.10
CA VAL A 310 10.19 -11.41 3.44
C VAL A 310 10.91 -12.75 3.40
N ALA A 311 12.15 -12.78 3.91
CA ALA A 311 12.88 -14.02 4.15
C ALA A 311 13.22 -14.16 5.63
N HIS A 312 13.27 -15.39 6.11
CA HIS A 312 13.63 -15.72 7.48
C HIS A 312 15.06 -16.26 7.53
N TYR A 313 15.84 -15.73 8.46
CA TYR A 313 17.15 -16.26 8.81
C TYR A 313 17.20 -16.50 10.32
N GLN A 314 17.20 -17.76 10.72
CA GLN A 314 17.06 -18.16 12.12
C GLN A 314 15.79 -17.51 12.74
N SER A 315 15.94 -16.68 13.78
CA SER A 315 14.86 -15.94 14.42
C SER A 315 14.64 -14.52 13.86
N HIS A 316 15.39 -14.12 12.83
CA HIS A 316 15.33 -12.78 12.24
C HIS A 316 14.58 -12.79 10.92
N ARG A 317 13.89 -11.70 10.62
CA ARG A 317 13.32 -11.43 9.30
C ARG A 317 14.19 -10.43 8.56
N VAL A 318 14.31 -10.64 7.26
CA VAL A 318 14.85 -9.66 6.31
C VAL A 318 13.73 -9.30 5.36
N HIS A 319 13.52 -7.99 5.19
CA HIS A 319 12.48 -7.46 4.32
C HIS A 319 13.15 -6.74 3.15
N VAL A 320 12.76 -7.07 1.92
CA VAL A 320 13.17 -6.38 0.71
C VAL A 320 11.95 -5.68 0.13
N SER A 321 11.95 -4.36 0.15
CA SER A 321 10.81 -3.51 -0.23
C SER A 321 11.22 -2.58 -1.38
N SER A 322 10.52 -2.61 -2.50
CA SER A 322 10.91 -1.87 -3.71
C SER A 322 9.73 -1.29 -4.48
N GLY A 323 9.99 -0.24 -5.25
CA GLY A 323 9.08 0.22 -6.32
C GLY A 323 9.09 -0.73 -7.53
N ALA A 324 10.12 -1.56 -7.66
CA ALA A 324 10.08 -2.72 -8.55
C ALA A 324 9.35 -3.89 -7.90
N ARG A 325 8.80 -4.80 -8.71
CA ARG A 325 8.22 -6.03 -8.18
C ARG A 325 9.34 -6.89 -7.61
N VAL A 326 9.22 -7.24 -6.33
CA VAL A 326 10.16 -8.07 -5.59
C VAL A 326 9.72 -9.54 -5.70
N GLU A 327 10.62 -10.41 -6.12
CA GLU A 327 10.41 -11.85 -6.30
C GLU A 327 11.57 -12.62 -5.63
N ASP A 328 11.36 -13.91 -5.30
CA ASP A 328 12.41 -14.86 -4.90
C ASP A 328 13.36 -14.38 -3.76
N VAL A 329 12.84 -13.69 -2.74
CA VAL A 329 13.64 -13.26 -1.59
C VAL A 329 14.06 -14.49 -0.77
N SER A 330 15.35 -14.63 -0.53
CA SER A 330 15.93 -15.77 0.18
C SER A 330 17.14 -15.36 1.01
N THR A 331 17.48 -16.18 2.01
CA THR A 331 18.73 -16.07 2.74
C THR A 331 19.50 -17.39 2.70
N ASP A 332 20.83 -17.32 2.71
CA ASP A 332 21.71 -18.49 2.78
C ASP A 332 22.29 -18.70 4.21
N SER A 333 23.10 -19.75 4.38
CA SER A 333 23.73 -20.09 5.66
C SER A 333 24.76 -19.06 6.17
N SER A 334 25.25 -18.19 5.30
CA SER A 334 26.16 -17.07 5.62
C SER A 334 25.41 -15.75 5.84
N PHE A 335 24.08 -15.79 5.85
CA PHE A 335 23.21 -14.62 5.87
C PHE A 335 23.34 -13.74 4.61
N GLY A 336 23.80 -14.29 3.49
CA GLY A 336 23.65 -13.66 2.19
C GLY A 336 22.16 -13.52 1.83
N ILE A 337 21.77 -12.41 1.22
CA ILE A 337 20.37 -12.10 0.90
C ILE A 337 20.24 -11.99 -0.61
N GLY A 338 19.54 -12.96 -1.21
CA GLY A 338 19.21 -12.96 -2.64
C GLY A 338 17.80 -12.45 -2.87
N PHE A 339 17.58 -11.66 -3.92
CA PHE A 339 16.25 -11.23 -4.34
C PHE A 339 16.23 -10.85 -5.82
N ARG A 340 15.07 -10.99 -6.46
CA ARG A 340 14.83 -10.56 -7.84
C ARG A 340 14.00 -9.29 -7.87
N LEU A 341 14.42 -8.34 -8.70
CA LEU A 341 13.62 -7.17 -9.07
C LEU A 341 13.14 -7.31 -10.51
N ARG A 342 11.84 -7.12 -10.72
CA ARG A 342 11.22 -7.00 -12.04
C ARG A 342 10.68 -5.58 -12.23
N TYR A 343 11.15 -4.92 -13.28
CA TYR A 343 10.79 -3.53 -13.55
C TYR A 343 10.87 -3.19 -15.04
N VAL A 344 10.48 -1.96 -15.39
CA VAL A 344 10.57 -1.46 -16.76
C VAL A 344 12.05 -1.26 -17.14
N GLN A 345 12.42 -1.76 -18.32
CA GLN A 345 13.78 -1.62 -18.85
C GLN A 345 14.12 -0.15 -19.09
N PHE A 346 15.36 0.21 -18.82
CA PHE A 346 15.93 1.56 -18.91
C PHE A 346 15.34 2.57 -17.92
N GLU A 347 14.65 2.10 -16.89
CA GLU A 347 14.19 2.92 -15.77
C GLU A 347 14.92 2.58 -14.46
N THR A 348 14.76 3.44 -13.47
CA THR A 348 15.32 3.25 -12.13
C THR A 348 14.25 2.85 -11.14
N SER A 349 14.55 1.89 -10.27
CA SER A 349 13.77 1.62 -9.07
C SER A 349 14.59 1.88 -7.81
N TYR A 350 13.91 2.13 -6.71
CA TYR A 350 14.52 2.30 -5.39
C TYR A 350 14.03 1.20 -4.45
N THR A 351 14.95 0.68 -3.64
CA THR A 351 14.73 -0.48 -2.79
C THR A 351 15.29 -0.22 -1.39
N VAL A 352 14.56 -0.65 -0.37
CA VAL A 352 15.04 -0.78 1.02
C VAL A 352 15.21 -2.25 1.34
N VAL A 353 16.36 -2.63 1.89
CA VAL A 353 16.55 -3.92 2.56
C VAL A 353 16.69 -3.67 4.06
N ALA A 354 15.81 -4.28 4.85
CA ALA A 354 15.69 -4.05 6.28
C ALA A 354 15.90 -5.33 7.10
N GLY A 355 16.30 -5.17 8.36
CA GLY A 355 16.59 -6.29 9.27
C GLY A 355 18.08 -6.68 9.33
N LEU A 356 18.97 -5.74 8.98
CA LEU A 356 20.41 -5.98 9.02
C LEU A 356 21.01 -5.50 10.34
N ASN A 357 21.96 -6.24 10.87
CA ASN A 357 22.68 -5.93 12.11
C ASN A 357 24.12 -5.42 11.87
N LYS A 358 24.58 -5.44 10.62
CA LYS A 358 25.90 -4.95 10.19
C LYS A 358 25.84 -4.48 8.74
N CYS A 359 26.86 -3.72 8.34
CA CYS A 359 27.02 -3.33 6.94
C CYS A 359 27.30 -4.56 6.07
N PRO A 360 26.61 -4.71 4.93
CA PRO A 360 27.02 -5.67 3.91
C PRO A 360 28.45 -5.40 3.42
N GLU A 361 29.16 -6.45 3.01
CA GLU A 361 30.46 -6.37 2.33
C GLU A 361 30.32 -5.87 0.88
N GLY A 362 29.17 -6.12 0.24
CA GLY A 362 28.91 -5.71 -1.14
C GLY A 362 27.50 -6.00 -1.61
N LEU A 363 27.15 -5.45 -2.77
CA LEU A 363 25.91 -5.71 -3.50
C LEU A 363 26.27 -6.13 -4.92
N ARG A 364 25.86 -7.34 -5.32
CA ARG A 364 26.22 -7.93 -6.62
C ARG A 364 24.98 -8.15 -7.48
N ILE A 365 25.14 -8.05 -8.79
CA ILE A 365 24.18 -8.59 -9.75
C ILE A 365 24.62 -10.02 -10.07
N VAL A 366 23.71 -10.99 -10.00
CA VAL A 366 24.02 -12.38 -10.34
C VAL A 366 24.46 -12.44 -11.81
N ASN A 367 25.66 -12.96 -12.07
CA ASN A 367 26.33 -12.96 -13.38
C ASN A 367 26.63 -11.56 -13.97
N GLY A 368 26.61 -10.51 -13.15
CA GLY A 368 26.90 -9.14 -13.54
C GLY A 368 28.02 -8.51 -12.72
N GLU A 369 28.14 -7.19 -12.82
CA GLU A 369 29.11 -6.41 -12.06
C GLU A 369 28.60 -6.07 -10.66
N GLU A 370 29.53 -5.72 -9.78
CA GLU A 370 29.25 -5.23 -8.43
C GLU A 370 28.69 -3.81 -8.46
N VAL A 371 27.61 -3.59 -7.73
CA VAL A 371 27.03 -2.26 -7.55
C VAL A 371 27.84 -1.51 -6.50
N GLN A 372 28.32 -0.32 -6.85
CA GLN A 372 29.24 0.42 -5.99
C GLN A 372 28.51 1.09 -4.81
N PRO A 373 29.13 1.12 -3.61
CA PRO A 373 28.64 1.92 -2.50
C PRO A 373 28.79 3.42 -2.81
N VAL A 374 27.85 4.23 -2.33
CA VAL A 374 27.83 5.69 -2.58
C VAL A 374 27.47 6.46 -1.31
N GLU A 375 27.81 7.74 -1.28
CA GLU A 375 27.44 8.63 -0.16
C GLU A 375 26.01 9.17 -0.29
N ASN A 376 25.55 9.39 -1.53
CA ASN A 376 24.23 9.91 -1.82
C ASN A 376 23.63 9.27 -3.09
N LEU A 377 22.48 8.61 -2.94
CA LEU A 377 21.79 7.94 -4.06
C LEU A 377 21.14 8.93 -5.03
N ASP A 378 20.77 10.12 -4.55
CA ASP A 378 20.03 11.11 -5.34
C ASP A 378 20.95 11.97 -6.23
N GLU A 379 22.27 11.89 -6.04
CA GLU A 379 23.29 12.59 -6.86
C GLU A 379 23.80 11.76 -8.05
N LEU A 380 23.40 10.50 -8.13
CA LEU A 380 23.80 9.61 -9.21
C LEU A 380 23.16 10.01 -10.53
N SER A 381 23.91 9.87 -11.62
CA SER A 381 23.38 10.12 -12.96
C SER A 381 22.24 9.13 -13.30
N PRO A 382 21.31 9.47 -14.23
CA PRO A 382 20.11 8.68 -14.47
C PRO A 382 20.33 7.18 -14.74
N THR A 383 21.47 6.79 -15.30
CA THR A 383 21.79 5.39 -15.65
C THR A 383 22.75 4.70 -14.67
N GLN A 384 23.12 5.35 -13.57
CA GLN A 384 23.99 4.75 -12.56
C GLN A 384 23.18 4.01 -11.49
N SER A 385 23.73 2.88 -11.03
CA SER A 385 23.25 2.17 -9.85
C SER A 385 24.18 2.44 -8.67
N GLY A 386 23.65 2.39 -7.45
CA GLY A 386 24.43 2.55 -6.23
C GLY A 386 23.67 2.05 -5.02
N TRP A 387 24.40 1.81 -3.94
CA TRP A 387 23.79 1.44 -2.65
C TRP A 387 24.47 2.14 -1.48
N LEU A 388 23.77 2.17 -0.36
CA LEU A 388 24.17 2.88 0.85
C LEU A 388 23.63 2.08 2.05
N TYR A 389 24.46 1.89 3.06
CA TYR A 389 24.03 1.32 4.35
C TYR A 389 23.88 2.41 5.40
N ARG A 390 22.79 2.35 6.17
CA ARG A 390 22.52 3.23 7.29
C ARG A 390 22.56 2.44 8.60
N PRO A 391 23.62 2.59 9.42
CA PRO A 391 23.78 1.78 10.63
C PRO A 391 22.75 2.02 11.73
N VAL A 392 22.15 3.22 11.81
CA VAL A 392 21.24 3.60 12.91
C VAL A 392 19.94 2.77 12.91
N ASP A 393 19.52 2.29 11.75
CA ASP A 393 18.29 1.52 11.57
C ASP A 393 18.49 0.21 10.79
N GLY A 394 19.74 -0.15 10.49
CA GLY A 394 20.04 -1.41 9.84
C GLY A 394 19.44 -1.52 8.44
N LEU A 395 19.32 -0.40 7.73
CA LEU A 395 18.72 -0.32 6.40
C LEU A 395 19.79 -0.20 5.32
N VAL A 396 19.64 -0.97 4.24
CA VAL A 396 20.34 -0.72 2.97
C VAL A 396 19.37 -0.07 2.00
N PHE A 397 19.82 1.01 1.39
CA PHE A 397 19.12 1.71 0.33
C PHE A 397 19.81 1.42 -0.99
N ILE A 398 19.04 1.05 -2.00
CA ILE A 398 19.55 0.71 -3.32
C ILE A 398 18.82 1.56 -4.34
N ARG A 399 19.58 2.23 -5.20
CA ARG A 399 19.12 2.79 -6.46
C ARG A 399 19.61 1.87 -7.56
N TYR A 400 18.70 1.25 -8.29
CA TYR A 400 19.07 0.32 -9.36
C TYR A 400 18.50 0.79 -10.69
N TYR A 401 19.39 1.10 -11.63
CA TYR A 401 19.05 1.27 -13.03
C TYR A 401 18.88 -0.11 -13.66
N HIS A 402 17.78 -0.32 -14.39
CA HIS A 402 17.41 -1.61 -14.98
C HIS A 402 17.83 -1.69 -16.46
N PRO A 403 19.05 -2.16 -16.81
CA PRO A 403 19.43 -2.36 -18.21
C PRO A 403 18.62 -3.49 -18.88
N ALA A 404 18.02 -4.37 -18.08
CA ALA A 404 17.07 -5.41 -18.46
C ALA A 404 15.88 -5.37 -17.50
N SER A 405 14.73 -5.96 -17.89
CA SER A 405 13.51 -5.93 -17.08
C SER A 405 13.53 -6.84 -15.84
N ILE A 406 14.54 -7.69 -15.73
CA ILE A 406 14.76 -8.59 -14.59
C ILE A 406 16.20 -8.40 -14.14
N ALA A 407 16.39 -8.28 -12.83
CA ALA A 407 17.69 -8.31 -12.19
C ALA A 407 17.64 -9.17 -10.95
N ASP A 408 18.53 -10.15 -10.85
CA ASP A 408 18.77 -10.92 -9.63
C ASP A 408 19.93 -10.26 -8.88
N LEU A 409 19.69 -9.86 -7.63
CA LEU A 409 20.66 -9.16 -6.78
C LEU A 409 21.00 -10.01 -5.54
N GLU A 410 22.23 -9.85 -5.06
CA GLU A 410 22.74 -10.51 -3.87
C GLU A 410 23.43 -9.49 -2.97
N LEU A 411 22.93 -9.32 -1.74
CA LEU A 411 23.65 -8.63 -0.67
C LEU A 411 24.53 -9.62 0.08
N VAL A 412 25.81 -9.30 0.15
CA VAL A 412 26.85 -10.15 0.74
C VAL A 412 27.12 -9.69 2.16
N MET A 413 26.91 -10.55 3.17
CA MET A 413 27.03 -10.16 4.57
C MET A 413 28.35 -10.57 5.23
N GLU A 414 28.93 -11.70 4.82
CA GLU A 414 30.28 -12.13 5.18
C GLU A 414 30.66 -13.38 4.38
N SER A 415 31.86 -13.42 3.82
CA SER A 415 32.42 -14.67 3.32
C SER A 415 32.84 -15.58 4.47
N THR A 416 31.98 -16.48 4.92
CA THR A 416 32.51 -17.72 5.49
C THR A 416 33.17 -18.48 4.35
N ASN A 417 34.48 -18.73 4.42
CA ASN A 417 35.19 -19.60 3.50
C ASN A 417 34.52 -20.99 3.44
N SER A 418 33.51 -21.13 2.59
CA SER A 418 32.96 -22.38 2.12
C SER A 418 32.24 -22.09 0.81
N SER A 419 32.89 -22.49 -0.28
CA SER A 419 32.36 -22.56 -1.63
C SER A 419 30.99 -23.26 -1.66
N GLY A 420 29.91 -22.49 -1.64
CA GLY A 420 28.55 -22.92 -1.90
C GLY A 420 28.04 -22.16 -3.12
N THR A 421 28.27 -22.70 -4.30
CA THR A 421 27.76 -22.15 -5.56
C THR A 421 26.23 -22.16 -5.53
N PHE A 422 25.59 -21.03 -5.79
CA PHE A 422 24.17 -20.95 -6.13
C PHE A 422 23.89 -21.89 -7.32
N SER A 423 23.20 -23.01 -7.06
CA SER A 423 22.71 -23.89 -8.11
C SER A 423 21.46 -23.26 -8.71
N SER A 424 21.59 -22.78 -9.94
CA SER A 424 20.45 -22.41 -10.78
C SER A 424 19.53 -23.62 -10.98
N LEU A 425 18.25 -23.47 -10.63
CA LEU A 425 17.20 -24.37 -11.09
C LEU A 425 16.91 -24.03 -12.56
N ILE A 426 17.71 -24.61 -13.46
CA ILE A 426 17.37 -24.68 -14.88
C ILE A 426 16.55 -25.94 -15.08
N ASN A 427 15.26 -25.76 -15.33
CA ASN A 427 14.44 -26.75 -16.02
C ASN A 427 14.95 -26.87 -17.46
N SER A 428 15.38 -28.06 -17.87
CA SER A 428 15.44 -28.44 -19.28
C SER A 428 14.95 -29.89 -19.46
N ASP A 429 14.02 -30.01 -20.42
CA ASP A 429 13.30 -31.20 -20.87
C ASP A 429 14.17 -32.42 -21.23
N GLY A 430 13.62 -33.64 -21.12
CA GLY A 430 14.30 -34.80 -21.73
C GLY A 430 13.77 -36.25 -21.69
N LYS A 431 12.47 -36.53 -21.51
CA LYS A 431 11.77 -37.72 -22.11
C LYS A 431 12.16 -39.18 -21.65
N PRO A 432 11.46 -40.27 -22.09
CA PRO A 432 10.75 -41.23 -21.21
C PRO A 432 11.28 -42.70 -21.25
N GLU A 433 10.90 -43.52 -20.26
CA GLU A 433 10.90 -45.01 -20.31
C GLU A 433 9.72 -45.49 -19.43
N GLU A 434 8.64 -46.08 -19.98
CA GLU A 434 8.43 -47.52 -20.25
C GLU A 434 8.64 -48.45 -19.02
N GLU A 435 7.58 -48.70 -18.25
CA GLU A 435 6.82 -49.97 -18.18
C GLU A 435 5.45 -49.76 -17.50
#